data_AF-A0A967CGX9-F1
#
_entry.id   AF-A0A967CGX9-F1
#
_cell.length_a   1.000
_cell.length_b   1.000
_cell.length_c   1.000
_cell.angle_alpha   90.00
_cell.angle_beta   90.00
_cell.angle_gamma   90.00
#
_symmetry.space_group_name_H-M   'P 1'
#
loop_
_entity.id
_entity.type
_entity.pdbx_description
1 polymer ?
#
loop_
_entity_poly.entity_id
_entity_poly.type
_entity_poly.pdbx_seq_one_letter_code
_entity_poly.pdbx_strand_id
1 'polypeptide(L)'
;DLANLPGRFMAWRARRRPSVASVTAGVLGQLADQFEAILRRVDGIVDVSNSGQAGVPELRAVAMRSQTADLAVTSTTVSQAMRTAVQGTVATQLRVQDQAQVDVRVIVQRDANGIPLNLEDVPVLTTRGVVVRLGQVATIQNATGPSRINRSDRNRSVGVSGSVVGRPLGDVAAEVRQKQSTVAVPAGYRVTVGGAVQNLDRAISALTGALGLSVVLMYLLLAALYDSFLSPFIVLFSLPLAMIGAFGGGE
;
A
#
# COMPACT_ATOMS: atom_id res chain seq x y z
N ASP A 1 -7.28 -8.52 -5.92
CA ASP A 1 -7.39 -8.01 -7.28
C ASP A 1 -7.94 -6.59 -7.24
N LEU A 2 -7.08 -5.57 -7.36
CA LEU A 2 -7.43 -4.14 -7.20
C LEU A 2 -7.29 -3.37 -8.53
N ALA A 3 -7.10 -4.10 -9.62
CA ALA A 3 -6.80 -3.53 -10.94
C ALA A 3 -8.04 -3.16 -11.76
N ASN A 4 -9.26 -3.41 -11.26
CA ASN A 4 -10.47 -3.40 -12.09
C ASN A 4 -11.62 -2.51 -11.57
N LEU A 5 -11.31 -1.40 -10.89
CA LEU A 5 -12.33 -0.41 -10.49
C LEU A 5 -12.27 0.81 -11.43
N PRO A 6 -13.39 1.20 -12.08
CA PRO A 6 -13.45 2.38 -12.92
C PRO A 6 -13.25 3.64 -12.06
N GLY A 7 -12.28 4.47 -12.42
CA GLY A 7 -12.09 5.81 -11.83
C GLY A 7 -10.87 6.03 -10.93
N ARG A 8 -10.00 5.03 -10.67
CA ARG A 8 -8.81 5.21 -9.80
C ARG A 8 -7.50 5.15 -10.60
N PHE A 9 -6.79 6.27 -10.75
CA PHE A 9 -5.69 6.37 -11.71
C PHE A 9 -4.48 7.19 -11.23
N MET A 10 -3.77 6.68 -10.24
CA MET A 10 -2.34 6.89 -10.01
C MET A 10 -2.02 6.05 -8.78
N ALA A 11 -1.04 5.15 -8.87
CA ALA A 11 -0.61 4.37 -7.71
C ALA A 11 0.91 4.45 -7.59
N TRP A 12 1.36 5.25 -6.64
CA TRP A 12 2.75 5.39 -6.24
C TRP A 12 3.06 4.35 -5.19
N ARG A 13 4.03 3.47 -5.48
CA ARG A 13 4.43 2.39 -4.57
C ARG A 13 5.89 2.51 -4.22
N ALA A 14 6.18 2.61 -2.93
CA ALA A 14 7.52 2.40 -2.41
C ALA A 14 7.77 0.89 -2.23
N ARG A 15 8.80 0.34 -2.87
CA ARG A 15 9.25 -1.06 -2.77
C ARG A 15 10.67 -1.12 -2.21
N ARG A 16 10.96 -2.21 -1.49
CA ARG A 16 12.29 -2.51 -0.95
C ARG A 16 13.16 -3.21 -2.02
N ARG A 17 14.48 -2.96 -2.04
CA ARG A 17 15.47 -3.85 -2.69
C ARG A 17 15.96 -4.92 -1.69
N PRO A 18 16.26 -6.15 -2.13
CA PRO A 18 16.85 -7.15 -1.25
C PRO A 18 18.29 -6.76 -0.93
N SER A 19 18.49 -5.96 0.12
CA SER A 19 19.78 -5.77 0.76
C SER A 19 19.63 -5.80 2.28
N VAL A 20 20.60 -6.47 2.90
CA VAL A 20 20.69 -6.84 4.30
C VAL A 20 21.04 -5.62 5.14
N ALA A 21 20.06 -5.08 5.85
CA ALA A 21 20.21 -4.36 7.10
C ALA A 21 18.79 -4.13 7.64
N SER A 22 18.62 -4.22 8.95
CA SER A 22 17.37 -4.01 9.69
C SER A 22 16.62 -2.75 9.24
N VAL A 23 15.38 -2.88 8.76
CA VAL A 23 14.60 -1.72 8.34
C VAL A 23 13.22 -1.65 9.01
N THR A 24 13.03 -0.56 9.74
CA THR A 24 11.88 -0.21 10.57
C THR A 24 10.64 0.08 9.73
N ALA A 25 9.49 -0.45 10.14
CA ALA A 25 8.22 -0.20 9.47
C ALA A 25 7.85 1.29 9.34
N GLY A 26 8.43 2.15 10.20
CA GLY A 26 8.19 3.59 10.24
C GLY A 26 8.70 4.37 9.02
N VAL A 27 9.85 4.00 8.43
CA VAL A 27 10.41 4.76 7.29
C VAL A 27 9.53 4.66 6.05
N LEU A 28 8.90 3.49 5.81
CA LEU A 28 7.92 3.34 4.73
C LEU A 28 6.66 4.18 4.94
N GLY A 29 6.22 4.33 6.20
CA GLY A 29 5.10 5.20 6.55
C GLY A 29 5.43 6.66 6.29
N GLN A 30 6.57 7.13 6.81
CA GLN A 30 7.05 8.51 6.62
C GLN A 30 7.20 8.88 5.13
N LEU A 31 7.78 8.00 4.31
CA LEU A 31 7.86 8.20 2.87
C LEU A 31 6.45 8.32 2.26
N ALA A 32 5.53 7.42 2.63
CA ALA A 32 4.16 7.46 2.11
C ALA A 32 3.42 8.74 2.51
N ASP A 33 3.62 9.24 3.74
CA ASP A 33 3.03 10.49 4.21
C ASP A 33 3.58 11.71 3.46
N GLN A 34 4.88 11.73 3.18
CA GLN A 34 5.50 12.76 2.33
C GLN A 34 4.94 12.73 0.91
N PHE A 35 4.80 11.54 0.32
CA PHE A 35 4.22 11.38 -1.02
C PHE A 35 2.75 11.77 -1.07
N GLU A 36 1.97 11.44 -0.03
CA GLU A 36 0.59 11.88 0.10
C GLU A 36 0.49 13.41 0.14
N ALA A 37 1.33 14.08 0.95
CA ALA A 37 1.36 15.53 1.03
C ALA A 37 1.71 16.19 -0.31
N ILE A 38 2.59 15.57 -1.10
CA ILE A 38 2.93 16.04 -2.44
C ILE A 38 1.75 15.86 -3.40
N LEU A 39 1.13 14.68 -3.42
CA LEU A 39 0.00 14.40 -4.32
C LEU A 39 -1.20 15.31 -4.03
N ARG A 40 -1.47 15.62 -2.75
CA ARG A 40 -2.52 16.57 -2.35
C ARG A 40 -2.25 18.01 -2.80
N ARG A 41 -1.00 18.37 -3.10
CA ARG A 41 -0.60 19.71 -3.58
C ARG A 41 -0.51 19.79 -5.10
N VAL A 42 -0.79 18.71 -5.81
CA VAL A 42 -0.81 18.69 -7.28
C VAL A 42 -2.24 18.93 -7.71
N ASP A 43 -2.44 19.99 -8.49
CA ASP A 43 -3.76 20.33 -8.98
C ASP A 43 -4.28 19.23 -9.92
N GLY A 44 -5.58 18.94 -9.84
CA GLY A 44 -6.23 17.87 -10.59
C GLY A 44 -6.06 16.46 -10.01
N ILE A 45 -5.46 16.27 -8.83
CA ILE A 45 -5.49 14.98 -8.11
C ILE A 45 -6.55 15.00 -7.00
N VAL A 46 -7.48 14.05 -7.06
CA VAL A 46 -8.55 13.82 -6.07
C VAL A 46 -8.44 12.43 -5.46
N ASP A 47 -9.20 12.16 -4.39
CA ASP A 47 -9.28 10.86 -3.72
C ASP A 47 -7.93 10.25 -3.31
N VAL A 48 -7.04 11.10 -2.77
CA VAL A 48 -5.73 10.62 -2.30
C VAL A 48 -5.91 9.70 -1.11
N SER A 49 -5.38 8.48 -1.22
CA SER A 49 -5.47 7.42 -0.22
C SER A 49 -4.10 6.81 0.03
N ASN A 50 -3.72 6.71 1.31
CA ASN A 50 -2.44 6.20 1.76
C ASN A 50 -2.63 4.88 2.54
N SER A 51 -2.10 3.79 2.00
CA SER A 51 -2.19 2.47 2.64
C SER A 51 -1.26 2.29 3.85
N GLY A 52 -0.39 3.26 4.13
CA GLY A 52 0.58 3.24 5.23
C GLY A 52 0.07 3.81 6.54
N GLN A 53 -0.93 4.69 6.48
CA GLN A 53 -1.50 5.38 7.66
C GLN A 53 -2.48 4.55 8.47
N ALA A 54 -3.04 3.49 7.90
CA ALA A 54 -4.01 2.67 8.60
C ALA A 54 -3.28 1.78 9.63
N GLY A 55 -2.98 2.37 10.78
CA GLY A 55 -2.69 1.64 12.00
C GLY A 55 -4.00 1.26 12.67
N VAL A 56 -4.27 -0.03 12.85
CA VAL A 56 -5.44 -0.46 13.63
C VAL A 56 -5.04 -0.47 15.10
N PRO A 57 -5.83 0.13 16.01
CA PRO A 57 -5.61 -0.05 17.43
C PRO A 57 -5.71 -1.53 17.77
N GLU A 58 -4.64 -2.09 18.32
CA GLU A 58 -4.53 -3.47 18.73
C GLU A 58 -4.19 -3.53 20.22
N LEU A 59 -4.87 -4.41 20.96
CA LEU A 59 -4.48 -4.74 22.32
C LEU A 59 -3.38 -5.79 22.27
N ARG A 60 -2.20 -5.45 22.79
CA ARG A 60 -1.08 -6.39 22.90
C ARG A 60 -0.92 -6.83 24.35
N ALA A 61 -1.11 -8.12 24.61
CA ALA A 61 -0.70 -8.73 25.88
C ALA A 61 0.75 -9.19 25.77
N VAL A 62 1.63 -8.58 26.57
CA VAL A 62 3.04 -8.96 26.67
C VAL A 62 3.21 -9.80 27.94
N ALA A 63 3.42 -11.11 27.77
CA ALA A 63 3.65 -12.01 28.89
C ALA A 63 4.94 -11.63 29.63
N MET A 64 4.83 -11.46 30.94
CA MET A 64 5.98 -11.16 31.81
C MET A 64 6.70 -12.46 32.13
N ARG A 65 7.84 -12.73 31.46
CA ARG A 65 8.55 -14.02 31.55
C ARG A 65 8.84 -14.48 32.99
N SER A 66 9.26 -13.56 33.87
CA SER A 66 9.51 -13.86 35.29
C SER A 66 8.24 -14.34 36.00
N GLN A 67 7.16 -13.56 35.94
CA GLN A 67 5.92 -13.89 36.63
C GLN A 67 5.24 -15.15 36.06
N THR A 68 5.34 -15.38 34.75
CA THR A 68 4.84 -16.61 34.13
C THR A 68 5.59 -17.85 34.56
N ALA A 69 6.90 -17.74 34.84
CA ALA A 69 7.71 -18.85 35.32
C ALA A 69 7.37 -19.20 36.78
N ASP A 70 7.24 -18.18 37.63
CA ASP A 70 6.93 -18.36 39.06
C ASP A 70 5.54 -18.96 39.27
N LEU A 71 4.56 -18.49 38.49
CA LEU A 71 3.16 -18.91 38.56
C LEU A 71 2.82 -20.14 37.70
N ALA A 72 3.83 -20.75 37.04
CA ALA A 72 3.66 -21.90 36.14
C ALA A 72 2.58 -21.68 35.06
N VAL A 73 2.57 -20.48 34.47
CA VAL A 73 1.65 -20.08 33.41
C VAL A 73 2.35 -20.12 32.06
N THR A 74 1.78 -20.83 31.10
CA THR A 74 2.32 -20.89 29.74
C THR A 74 1.75 -19.77 28.88
N SER A 75 2.50 -19.37 27.85
CA SER A 75 2.04 -18.36 26.88
C SER A 75 0.76 -18.77 26.15
N THR A 76 0.54 -20.08 25.99
CA THR A 76 -0.70 -20.66 25.45
C THR A 76 -1.89 -20.40 26.35
N THR A 77 -1.77 -20.61 27.67
CA THR A 77 -2.83 -20.32 28.65
C THR A 77 -3.16 -18.83 28.69
N VAL A 78 -2.16 -17.96 28.68
CA VAL A 78 -2.36 -16.49 28.60
C VAL A 78 -3.11 -16.11 27.32
N SER A 79 -2.70 -16.67 26.17
CA SER A 79 -3.35 -16.41 24.89
C SER A 79 -4.80 -16.89 24.86
N GLN A 80 -5.09 -18.02 25.51
CA GLN A 80 -6.44 -18.58 25.57
C GLN A 80 -7.34 -17.75 26.47
N ALA A 81 -6.87 -17.34 27.66
CA ALA A 81 -7.59 -16.43 28.53
C ALA A 81 -7.87 -15.08 27.83
N MET A 82 -6.89 -14.53 27.11
CA MET A 82 -7.06 -13.30 26.33
C MET A 82 -8.09 -13.46 25.21
N ARG A 83 -8.05 -14.58 24.45
CA ARG A 83 -9.06 -14.87 23.42
C ARG A 83 -10.46 -14.98 24.04
N THR A 84 -10.60 -15.68 25.15
CA THR A 84 -11.88 -15.83 25.85
C THR A 84 -12.40 -14.48 26.35
N ALA A 85 -11.54 -13.63 26.90
CA ALA A 85 -11.93 -12.29 27.35
C ALA A 85 -12.37 -11.38 26.19
N VAL A 86 -11.67 -11.44 25.06
CA VAL A 86 -11.92 -10.58 23.89
C VAL A 86 -13.07 -11.11 23.02
N GLN A 87 -13.17 -12.41 22.80
CA GLN A 87 -14.19 -13.02 21.95
C GLN A 87 -15.44 -13.44 22.73
N GLY A 88 -15.38 -13.51 24.06
CA GLY A 88 -16.43 -14.03 24.92
C GLY A 88 -16.61 -15.54 24.85
N THR A 89 -17.28 -16.10 25.85
CA THR A 89 -17.67 -17.51 25.91
C THR A 89 -19.16 -17.63 25.63
N VAL A 90 -19.57 -18.57 24.77
CA VAL A 90 -20.99 -18.93 24.65
C VAL A 90 -21.40 -19.64 25.94
N ALA A 91 -22.23 -18.99 26.75
CA ALA A 91 -22.64 -19.50 28.04
C ALA A 91 -23.86 -20.43 27.93
N THR A 92 -24.76 -20.14 26.99
CA THR A 92 -25.93 -20.99 26.72
C THR A 92 -26.49 -20.71 25.32
N GLN A 93 -27.34 -21.58 24.82
CA GLN A 93 -28.06 -21.39 23.58
C GLN A 93 -29.55 -21.28 23.90
N LEU A 94 -30.15 -20.15 23.55
CA LEU A 94 -31.56 -19.90 23.78
C LEU A 94 -32.35 -20.30 22.54
N ARG A 95 -33.39 -21.10 22.71
CA ARG A 95 -34.35 -21.41 21.64
C ARG A 95 -35.66 -20.71 21.96
N VAL A 96 -35.94 -19.63 21.27
CA VAL A 96 -37.24 -18.96 21.32
C VAL A 96 -38.21 -19.76 20.44
N GLN A 97 -39.44 -19.97 20.89
CA GLN A 97 -40.45 -20.70 20.10
C GLN A 97 -40.57 -20.09 18.70
N ASP A 98 -40.58 -20.94 17.67
CA ASP A 98 -40.60 -20.62 16.24
C ASP A 98 -39.37 -19.87 15.65
N GLN A 99 -38.24 -19.81 16.35
CA GLN A 99 -37.00 -19.25 15.80
C GLN A 99 -35.80 -20.19 15.89
N ALA A 100 -34.79 -19.90 15.06
CA ALA A 100 -33.50 -20.55 15.08
C ALA A 100 -32.79 -20.34 16.43
N GLN A 101 -31.92 -21.28 16.78
CA GLN A 101 -31.16 -21.27 18.03
C GLN A 101 -30.25 -20.03 18.09
N VAL A 102 -30.28 -19.29 19.20
CA VAL A 102 -29.49 -18.06 19.40
C VAL A 102 -28.43 -18.28 20.48
N ASP A 103 -27.16 -18.05 20.15
CA ASP A 103 -26.05 -18.12 21.11
C ASP A 103 -26.06 -16.94 22.09
N VAL A 104 -26.08 -17.22 23.39
CA VAL A 104 -25.91 -16.22 24.45
C VAL A 104 -24.46 -16.21 24.90
N ARG A 105 -23.79 -15.07 24.73
CA ARG A 105 -22.35 -14.92 24.95
C ARG A 105 -22.04 -13.99 26.12
N VAL A 106 -21.19 -14.43 27.03
CA VAL A 106 -20.63 -13.59 28.10
C VAL A 106 -19.33 -12.96 27.59
N ILE A 107 -19.30 -11.64 27.53
CA ILE A 107 -18.16 -10.83 27.12
C ILE A 107 -17.76 -9.86 28.23
N VAL A 108 -16.49 -9.48 28.24
CA VAL A 108 -16.01 -8.38 29.08
C VAL A 108 -16.62 -7.06 28.60
N GLN A 109 -16.93 -6.15 29.54
CA GLN A 109 -17.43 -4.81 29.21
C GLN A 109 -16.46 -4.09 28.26
N ARG A 110 -17.00 -3.34 27.31
CA ARG A 110 -16.21 -2.58 26.31
C ARG A 110 -16.50 -1.09 26.44
N ASP A 111 -15.53 -0.25 26.08
CA ASP A 111 -15.76 1.19 25.90
C ASP A 111 -16.57 1.48 24.63
N ALA A 112 -16.83 2.77 24.40
CA ALA A 112 -17.49 3.28 23.19
C ALA A 112 -16.73 2.94 21.88
N ASN A 113 -15.45 2.57 21.95
CA ASN A 113 -14.62 2.17 20.82
C ASN A 113 -14.53 0.65 20.66
N GLY A 114 -15.24 -0.13 21.48
CA GLY A 114 -15.24 -1.59 21.45
C GLY A 114 -14.00 -2.23 22.10
N ILE A 115 -13.20 -1.46 22.84
CA ILE A 115 -12.00 -1.92 23.57
C ILE A 115 -12.45 -2.56 24.89
N PRO A 116 -12.13 -3.83 25.16
CA PRO A 116 -12.47 -4.46 26.43
C PRO A 116 -11.79 -3.75 27.62
N LEU A 117 -12.57 -3.42 28.64
CA LEU A 117 -12.10 -2.83 29.91
C LEU A 117 -11.72 -3.94 30.90
N ASN A 118 -10.85 -3.64 31.86
CA ASN A 118 -10.50 -4.53 32.97
C ASN A 118 -10.01 -5.92 32.53
N LEU A 119 -9.32 -6.01 31.38
CA LEU A 119 -8.69 -7.27 30.95
C LEU A 119 -7.68 -7.80 31.98
N GLU A 120 -7.13 -6.93 32.82
CA GLU A 120 -6.20 -7.30 33.88
C GLU A 120 -6.82 -8.22 34.93
N ASP A 121 -8.13 -8.13 35.15
CA ASP A 121 -8.87 -8.93 36.13
C ASP A 121 -9.36 -10.28 35.59
N VAL A 122 -9.07 -10.59 34.33
CA VAL A 122 -9.48 -11.86 33.71
C VAL A 122 -8.83 -13.03 34.46
N PRO A 123 -9.61 -14.00 34.96
CA PRO A 123 -9.08 -15.16 35.65
C PRO A 123 -8.37 -16.09 34.67
N VAL A 124 -7.16 -16.50 35.05
CA VAL A 124 -6.30 -17.42 34.32
C VAL A 124 -6.03 -18.63 35.22
N LEU A 125 -6.44 -19.81 34.77
CA LEU A 125 -6.15 -21.05 35.50
C LEU A 125 -4.71 -21.49 35.21
N THR A 126 -3.87 -21.53 36.25
CA THR A 126 -2.49 -22.02 36.16
C THR A 126 -2.45 -23.54 36.00
N THR A 127 -1.32 -24.07 35.54
CA THR A 127 -1.11 -25.54 35.47
C THR A 127 -1.10 -26.22 36.84
N ARG A 128 -0.93 -25.44 37.93
CA ARG A 128 -1.01 -25.90 39.32
C ARG A 128 -2.44 -25.87 39.90
N GLY A 129 -3.45 -25.49 39.11
CA GLY A 129 -4.85 -25.42 39.56
C GLY A 129 -5.19 -24.14 40.35
N VAL A 130 -4.24 -23.22 40.53
CA VAL A 130 -4.48 -21.90 41.13
C VAL A 130 -5.03 -20.94 40.09
N VAL A 131 -5.98 -20.09 40.46
CA VAL A 131 -6.48 -19.01 39.59
C VAL A 131 -5.69 -17.74 39.87
N VAL A 132 -5.09 -17.15 38.83
CA VAL A 132 -4.36 -15.88 38.89
C VAL A 132 -4.99 -14.87 37.94
N ARG A 133 -4.73 -13.58 38.15
CA ARG A 133 -5.26 -12.52 37.28
C ARG A 133 -4.34 -12.31 36.07
N LEU A 134 -4.91 -11.99 34.91
CA LEU A 134 -4.14 -11.77 33.69
C LEU A 134 -3.10 -10.65 33.85
N GLY A 135 -3.41 -9.59 34.60
CA GLY A 135 -2.49 -8.49 34.90
C GLY A 135 -1.26 -8.90 35.73
N GLN A 136 -1.33 -10.02 36.45
CA GLN A 136 -0.18 -10.57 37.20
C GLN A 136 0.79 -11.31 36.29
N VAL A 137 0.36 -11.76 35.11
CA VAL A 137 1.18 -12.59 34.20
C VAL A 137 1.46 -11.92 32.87
N ALA A 138 0.72 -10.87 32.51
CA ALA A 138 0.89 -10.13 31.27
C ALA A 138 0.59 -8.63 31.45
N THR A 139 1.42 -7.79 30.83
CA THR A 139 1.11 -6.37 30.67
C THR A 139 0.25 -6.17 29.44
N ILE A 140 -0.84 -5.44 29.59
CA ILE A 140 -1.75 -5.12 28.49
C ILE A 140 -1.40 -3.71 28.02
N GLN A 141 -1.02 -3.59 26.76
CA GLN A 141 -0.63 -2.30 26.17
C GLN A 141 -1.49 -2.03 24.95
N ASN A 142 -1.97 -0.79 24.86
CA ASN A 142 -2.52 -0.27 23.61
C ASN A 142 -1.37 -0.10 22.63
N ALA A 143 -1.40 -0.88 21.56
CA ALA A 143 -0.46 -0.80 20.47
C ALA A 143 -1.20 -0.41 19.19
N THR A 144 -0.46 0.05 18.20
CA THR A 144 -0.99 0.29 16.86
C THR A 144 -0.30 -0.69 15.93
N GLY A 145 -1.08 -1.62 15.38
CA GLY A 145 -0.63 -2.62 14.41
C GLY A 145 -0.89 -2.16 12.98
N PRO A 146 -0.14 -2.66 11.97
CA PRO A 146 -0.43 -2.34 10.59
C PRO A 146 -1.77 -2.97 10.17
N SER A 147 -2.77 -2.17 9.76
CA SER A 147 -4.07 -2.65 9.26
C SER A 147 -3.97 -3.68 8.15
N ARG A 148 -2.96 -3.54 7.30
CA ARG A 148 -2.76 -4.37 6.13
C ARG A 148 -1.28 -4.40 5.76
N ILE A 149 -0.70 -5.58 5.73
CA ILE A 149 0.66 -5.78 5.20
C ILE A 149 0.54 -5.91 3.69
N ASN A 150 0.75 -4.80 2.97
CA ASN A 150 0.79 -4.86 1.52
C ASN A 150 2.17 -5.35 1.04
N ARG A 151 2.17 -6.31 0.12
CA ARG A 151 3.39 -6.89 -0.45
C ARG A 151 3.29 -6.85 -1.97
N SER A 152 4.41 -6.52 -2.60
CA SER A 152 4.55 -6.52 -4.05
C SER A 152 5.91 -7.11 -4.39
N ASP A 153 5.94 -8.12 -5.25
CA ASP A 153 7.13 -8.92 -5.58
C ASP A 153 7.85 -9.44 -4.32
N ARG A 154 7.08 -9.99 -3.36
CA ARG A 154 7.54 -10.50 -2.06
C ARG A 154 8.17 -9.47 -1.12
N ASN A 155 8.23 -8.20 -1.50
CA ASN A 155 8.74 -7.12 -0.66
C ASN A 155 7.60 -6.32 -0.03
N ARG A 156 7.80 -5.88 1.23
CA ARG A 156 6.87 -4.96 1.89
C ARG A 156 6.81 -3.66 1.09
N SER A 157 5.59 -3.20 0.81
CA SER A 157 5.35 -2.00 0.03
C SER A 157 4.24 -1.18 0.64
N VAL A 158 4.33 0.14 0.51
CA VAL A 158 3.22 1.05 0.82
C VAL A 158 2.78 1.71 -0.47
N GLY A 159 1.46 1.80 -0.67
CA GLY A 159 0.86 2.42 -1.83
C GLY A 159 0.16 3.72 -1.45
N VAL A 160 0.48 4.79 -2.16
CA VAL A 160 -0.29 6.03 -2.17
C VAL A 160 -1.00 6.10 -3.52
N SER A 161 -2.32 6.21 -3.51
CA SER A 161 -3.13 6.29 -4.73
C SER A 161 -3.92 7.58 -4.80
N GLY A 162 -4.20 8.05 -6.01
CA GLY A 162 -5.11 9.16 -6.26
C GLY A 162 -5.77 9.01 -7.64
N SER A 163 -6.74 9.85 -7.93
CA SER A 163 -7.47 9.91 -9.19
C SER A 163 -7.20 11.24 -9.86
N VAL A 164 -6.99 11.25 -11.18
CA VAL A 164 -6.74 12.49 -11.93
C VAL A 164 -8.05 12.97 -12.55
N VAL A 165 -8.41 14.23 -12.31
CA VAL A 165 -9.64 14.87 -12.80
C VAL A 165 -9.32 16.29 -13.29
N GLY A 166 -9.91 16.68 -14.42
CA GLY A 166 -9.81 18.06 -14.93
C GLY A 166 -8.47 18.43 -15.60
N ARG A 167 -7.50 17.50 -15.68
CA ARG A 167 -6.21 17.72 -16.33
C ARG A 167 -5.73 16.49 -17.12
N PRO A 168 -4.93 16.67 -18.19
CA PRO A 168 -4.32 15.55 -18.90
C PRO A 168 -3.42 14.71 -17.99
N LEU A 169 -3.56 13.38 -18.08
CA LEU A 169 -2.79 12.45 -17.26
C LEU A 169 -1.27 12.61 -17.44
N GLY A 170 -0.82 12.93 -18.67
CA GLY A 170 0.59 13.13 -18.98
C GLY A 170 1.21 14.31 -18.21
N ASP A 171 0.52 15.44 -18.18
CA ASP A 171 0.98 16.67 -17.50
C ASP A 171 1.02 16.48 -15.99
N VAL A 172 -0.03 15.88 -15.43
CA VAL A 172 -0.08 15.54 -13.99
C VAL A 172 1.02 14.54 -13.65
N ALA A 173 1.26 13.54 -14.50
CA ALA A 173 2.35 12.59 -14.29
C ALA A 173 3.73 13.26 -14.33
N ALA A 174 3.96 14.19 -15.24
CA ALA A 174 5.20 14.95 -15.33
C ALA A 174 5.42 15.83 -14.09
N GLU A 175 4.39 16.57 -13.66
CA GLU A 175 4.44 17.43 -12.47
C GLU A 175 4.71 16.61 -11.20
N VAL A 176 4.05 15.46 -11.04
CA VAL A 176 4.28 14.58 -9.89
C VAL A 176 5.70 14.02 -9.90
N ARG A 177 6.23 13.59 -11.06
CA ARG A 177 7.63 13.13 -11.16
C ARG A 177 8.63 14.23 -10.81
N GLN A 178 8.35 15.47 -11.18
CA GLN A 178 9.17 16.63 -10.83
C GLN A 178 9.13 16.91 -9.33
N LYS A 179 7.96 16.90 -8.69
CA LYS A 179 7.85 17.10 -7.24
C LYS A 179 8.43 15.91 -6.45
N GLN A 180 8.30 14.70 -6.99
CA GLN A 180 8.89 13.50 -6.41
C GLN A 180 10.41 13.58 -6.34
N SER A 181 11.10 14.10 -7.36
CA SER A 181 12.57 14.13 -7.38
C SER A 181 13.16 15.00 -6.27
N THR A 182 12.32 15.84 -5.64
CA THR A 182 12.69 16.65 -4.46
C THR A 182 12.70 15.82 -3.16
N VAL A 183 12.08 14.63 -3.14
CA VAL A 183 12.06 13.74 -1.96
C VAL A 183 13.31 12.88 -1.93
N ALA A 184 14.12 13.04 -0.88
CA ALA A 184 15.26 12.17 -0.62
C ALA A 184 14.79 10.76 -0.26
N VAL A 185 15.00 9.80 -1.15
CA VAL A 185 14.68 8.39 -0.92
C VAL A 185 15.91 7.70 -0.30
N PRO A 186 15.84 7.16 0.93
CA PRO A 186 16.97 6.50 1.57
C PRO A 186 17.44 5.25 0.81
N ALA A 187 18.70 4.88 0.99
CA ALA A 187 19.27 3.68 0.37
C ALA A 187 18.47 2.41 0.76
N GLY A 188 18.20 1.55 -0.23
CA GLY A 188 17.40 0.33 -0.04
C GLY A 188 15.92 0.47 -0.39
N TYR A 189 15.45 1.69 -0.66
CA TYR A 189 14.09 1.98 -1.12
C TYR A 189 14.05 2.38 -2.59
N ARG A 190 12.94 2.05 -3.25
CA ARG A 190 12.63 2.46 -4.61
C ARG A 190 11.19 2.91 -4.67
N VAL A 191 10.94 4.03 -5.32
CA VAL A 191 9.58 4.46 -5.64
C VAL A 191 9.26 4.08 -7.07
N THR A 192 8.08 3.52 -7.30
CA THR A 192 7.59 3.09 -8.61
C THR A 192 6.23 3.70 -8.89
N VAL A 193 6.05 4.21 -10.11
CA VAL A 193 4.75 4.66 -10.62
C VAL A 193 4.03 3.50 -11.27
N GLY A 194 2.74 3.35 -11.00
CA GLY A 194 1.89 2.33 -11.60
C GLY A 194 0.52 2.87 -11.97
N GLY A 195 -0.30 2.00 -12.55
CA GLY A 195 -1.66 2.33 -13.00
C GLY A 195 -1.65 2.96 -14.39
N ALA A 196 -2.56 3.91 -14.64
CA ALA A 196 -2.72 4.52 -15.97
C ALA A 196 -1.45 5.20 -16.49
N VAL A 197 -0.65 5.81 -15.62
CA VAL A 197 0.63 6.43 -16.01
C VAL A 197 1.60 5.40 -16.59
N GLN A 198 1.67 4.21 -16.00
CA GLN A 198 2.51 3.13 -16.51
C GLN A 198 2.00 2.62 -17.87
N ASN A 199 0.68 2.59 -18.07
CA ASN A 199 0.10 2.20 -19.36
C ASN A 199 0.38 3.25 -20.43
N LEU A 200 0.30 4.54 -20.08
CA LEU A 200 0.68 5.65 -20.95
C LEU A 200 2.16 5.56 -21.35
N ASP A 201 3.06 5.37 -20.38
CA ASP A 201 4.49 5.22 -20.65
C ASP A 201 4.77 4.04 -21.60
N ARG A 202 4.08 2.90 -21.39
CA ARG A 202 4.19 1.73 -22.28
C ARG A 202 3.69 2.05 -23.69
N ALA A 203 2.52 2.69 -23.82
CA ALA A 203 1.97 3.07 -25.11
C ALA A 203 2.89 4.03 -25.86
N ILE A 204 3.40 5.07 -25.19
CA ILE A 204 4.38 6.00 -25.77
C ILE A 204 5.65 5.26 -26.20
N SER A 205 6.19 4.37 -25.36
CA SER A 205 7.40 3.63 -25.72
C SER A 205 7.21 2.73 -26.94
N ALA A 206 6.04 2.08 -27.06
CA ALA A 206 5.70 1.26 -28.21
C ALA A 206 5.51 2.10 -29.47
N LEU A 207 4.81 3.24 -29.38
CA LEU A 207 4.61 4.18 -30.48
C LEU A 207 5.93 4.76 -30.98
N THR A 208 6.80 5.22 -30.08
CA THR A 208 8.11 5.76 -30.45
C THR A 208 9.00 4.69 -31.07
N GLY A 209 8.96 3.45 -30.57
CA GLY A 209 9.67 2.32 -31.18
C GLY A 209 9.16 2.00 -32.58
N ALA A 210 7.84 1.96 -32.78
CA ALA A 210 7.22 1.73 -34.08
C ALA A 210 7.53 2.86 -35.08
N LEU A 211 7.50 4.12 -34.63
CA LEU A 211 7.84 5.29 -35.44
C LEU A 211 9.31 5.26 -35.88
N GLY A 212 10.23 4.96 -34.96
CA GLY A 212 11.65 4.79 -35.29
C GLY A 212 11.88 3.69 -36.32
N LEU A 213 11.23 2.53 -36.14
CA LEU A 213 11.31 1.43 -37.10
C LEU A 213 10.71 1.82 -38.47
N SER A 214 9.59 2.54 -38.49
CA SER A 214 8.97 3.04 -39.72
C SER A 214 9.89 3.98 -40.49
N VAL A 215 10.59 4.89 -39.81
CA VAL A 215 11.58 5.79 -40.45
C VAL A 215 12.73 4.99 -41.08
N VAL A 216 13.23 3.95 -40.39
CA VAL A 216 14.28 3.08 -40.93
C VAL A 216 13.79 2.33 -42.17
N LEU A 217 12.59 1.75 -42.12
CA LEU A 217 12.02 1.03 -43.28
C LEU A 217 11.78 1.98 -44.46
N MET A 218 11.28 3.19 -44.20
CA MET A 218 11.09 4.22 -45.22
C MET A 218 12.42 4.65 -45.84
N TYR A 219 13.46 4.83 -45.02
CA TYR A 219 14.81 5.14 -45.50
C TYR A 219 15.32 4.05 -46.46
N LEU A 220 15.22 2.77 -46.07
CA LEU A 220 15.66 1.65 -46.90
C LEU A 220 14.88 1.55 -48.21
N LEU A 221 13.56 1.80 -48.17
CA LEU A 221 12.71 1.81 -49.36
C LEU A 221 13.13 2.92 -50.33
N LEU A 222 13.33 4.14 -49.83
CA LEU A 222 13.76 5.27 -50.65
C LEU A 222 15.18 5.08 -51.17
N ALA A 223 16.09 4.49 -50.38
CA ALA A 223 17.45 4.20 -50.80
C ALA A 223 17.46 3.20 -51.97
N ALA A 224 16.62 2.17 -51.91
CA ALA A 224 16.45 1.21 -53.01
C ALA A 224 15.78 1.82 -54.25
N LEU A 225 14.87 2.79 -54.06
CA LEU A 225 14.16 3.45 -55.16
C LEU A 225 15.03 4.45 -55.93
N TYR A 226 15.87 5.21 -55.23
CA TYR A 226 16.72 6.25 -55.82
C TYR A 226 18.15 5.79 -56.12
N ASP A 227 18.49 4.53 -55.80
CA ASP A 227 19.84 3.96 -55.89
C ASP A 227 20.92 4.88 -55.23
N SER A 228 20.52 5.58 -54.18
CA SER A 228 21.32 6.61 -53.53
C SER A 228 21.01 6.69 -52.05
N PHE A 229 22.06 6.75 -51.22
CA PHE A 229 21.94 6.85 -49.77
C PHE A 229 21.75 8.30 -49.28
N LEU A 230 22.12 9.30 -50.08
CA LEU A 230 22.02 10.72 -49.71
C LEU A 230 20.62 11.29 -49.93
N SER A 231 19.96 10.92 -51.03
CA SER A 231 18.64 11.46 -51.38
C SER A 231 17.56 11.17 -50.30
N PRO A 232 17.43 9.93 -49.77
CA PRO A 232 16.49 9.62 -48.69
C PRO A 232 16.74 10.39 -47.41
N PHE A 233 18.01 10.62 -47.06
CA PHE A 233 18.39 11.35 -45.85
C PHE A 233 17.90 12.79 -45.91
N ILE A 234 18.06 13.47 -47.05
CA ILE A 234 17.59 14.86 -47.25
C ILE A 234 16.08 14.96 -47.07
N VAL A 235 15.31 14.01 -47.64
CA VAL A 235 13.86 13.97 -47.52
C VAL A 235 13.44 13.76 -46.06
N LEU A 236 14.04 12.81 -45.34
CA LEU A 236 13.73 12.57 -43.93
C LEU A 236 14.10 13.75 -43.04
N PHE A 237 15.18 14.48 -43.36
CA PHE A 237 15.60 15.67 -42.61
C PHE A 237 14.63 16.86 -42.80
N SER A 238 13.81 16.86 -43.86
CA SER A 238 12.76 17.86 -44.04
C SER A 238 11.54 17.64 -43.13
N LEU A 239 11.32 16.41 -42.64
CA LEU A 239 10.15 16.06 -41.81
C LEU A 239 10.13 16.77 -40.44
N PRO A 240 11.24 16.83 -39.66
CA PRO A 240 11.27 17.63 -38.43
C PRO A 240 10.98 19.11 -38.66
N LEU A 241 11.48 19.69 -39.76
CA LEU A 241 11.21 21.09 -40.12
C LEU A 241 9.73 21.30 -40.45
N ALA A 242 9.12 20.36 -41.19
CA ALA A 242 7.68 20.40 -41.49
C ALA A 242 6.82 20.31 -40.22
N MET A 243 7.22 19.50 -39.24
CA MET A 243 6.54 19.43 -37.94
C MET A 243 6.60 20.77 -37.19
N ILE A 244 7.74 21.45 -37.17
CA ILE A 244 7.86 22.78 -36.55
C ILE A 244 6.89 23.77 -37.21
N GLY A 245 6.75 23.73 -38.53
CA GLY A 245 5.77 24.56 -39.25
C GLY A 245 4.32 24.23 -38.89
N ALA A 246 3.99 22.94 -38.78
CA ALA A 246 2.63 22.49 -38.46
C ALA A 246 2.20 22.81 -37.00
N PHE A 247 3.11 22.65 -36.03
CA PHE A 247 2.82 22.93 -34.62
C PHE A 247 3.01 24.41 -34.25
N GLY A 248 3.92 25.13 -34.93
CA GLY A 248 4.17 26.55 -34.70
C GLY A 248 3.19 27.49 -35.41
N GLY A 249 2.49 27.02 -36.45
CA GLY A 249 1.52 27.80 -37.22
C GLY A 249 0.08 27.70 -36.73
N GLY A 250 -0.20 26.90 -35.70
CA GLY A 250 -1.52 26.78 -35.10
C GLY A 250 -1.71 27.75 -33.94
N GLU A 251 -2.07 29.00 -34.26
CA GLU A 251 -2.96 29.81 -33.42
C GLU A 251 -4.40 29.64 -33.90
#